data_AF-A0A9Q0XIN8-F1
#
_entry.id   AF-A0A9Q0XIN8-F1
#
_cell.length_a   1.000
_cell.length_b   1.000
_cell.length_c   1.000
_cell.angle_alpha   90.00
_cell.angle_beta   90.00
_cell.angle_gamma   90.00
#
_symmetry.space_group_name_H-M   'P 1'
#
loop_
_entity.id
_entity.type
_entity.pdbx_description
1 polymer ?
#
loop_
_entity_poly.entity_id
_entity_poly.type
_entity_poly.pdbx_seq_one_letter_code
_entity_poly.pdbx_strand_id
1 'polypeptide(L)'
;MVRTFRVTYKRHVVTMDDLQTLYGPNWLNDQVMNMYGDLVMDTVPEKVHFFNSFFYDKLRTKGYEGVKRWTKNVDIFNKELLLIPIHLEVHWSLICVEVKKKKITYLDSQRTLNRRCPKHICRYLQAEADKKNRPDFRDGWRGVFQMNIARQNNDSDCGAFVLQ
;
A
#
# COMPACT_ATOMS: atom_id res chain seq x y z
N MET A 1 -17.25 33.81 -9.71
CA MET A 1 -16.36 32.66 -10.05
C MET A 1 -16.04 31.97 -8.73
N VAL A 2 -16.75 30.89 -8.40
CA VAL A 2 -16.51 30.17 -7.14
C VAL A 2 -15.15 29.50 -7.27
N ARG A 3 -14.19 29.85 -6.41
CA ARG A 3 -12.91 29.16 -6.35
C ARG A 3 -13.18 27.74 -5.87
N THR A 4 -13.14 26.77 -6.77
CA THR A 4 -13.22 25.35 -6.41
C THR A 4 -12.04 25.01 -5.49
N PHE A 5 -12.30 24.39 -4.33
CA PHE A 5 -11.25 24.01 -3.39
C PHE A 5 -10.24 23.07 -4.06
N ARG A 6 -8.95 23.38 -3.90
CA ARG A 6 -7.84 22.59 -4.44
C ARG A 6 -6.60 22.76 -3.56
N VAL A 7 -6.01 21.66 -3.14
CA VAL A 7 -4.74 21.60 -2.42
C VAL A 7 -3.74 20.82 -3.26
N THR A 8 -2.49 21.28 -3.30
CA THR A 8 -1.40 20.53 -3.92
C THR A 8 -0.39 20.14 -2.86
N TYR A 9 -0.12 18.84 -2.76
CA TYR A 9 0.83 18.26 -1.82
C TYR A 9 1.77 17.33 -2.56
N LYS A 10 3.05 17.70 -2.67
CA LYS A 10 4.01 17.02 -3.56
C LYS A 10 3.44 16.87 -4.98
N ARG A 11 3.23 15.63 -5.42
CA ARG A 11 2.64 15.27 -6.73
C ARG A 11 1.13 15.15 -6.71
N HIS A 12 0.50 15.21 -5.54
CA HIS A 12 -0.93 15.04 -5.36
C HIS A 12 -1.65 16.37 -5.54
N VAL A 13 -2.75 16.34 -6.27
CA VAL A 13 -3.70 17.43 -6.38
C VAL A 13 -5.01 16.91 -5.82
N VAL A 14 -5.39 17.42 -4.65
CA VAL A 14 -6.61 17.02 -3.95
C VAL A 14 -7.65 18.11 -4.10
N THR A 15 -8.81 17.74 -4.60
CA THR A 15 -9.96 18.61 -4.85
C THR A 15 -11.04 18.41 -3.78
N MET A 16 -12.12 19.21 -3.85
CA MET A 16 -13.27 18.97 -2.98
C MET A 16 -13.90 17.60 -3.22
N ASP A 17 -13.95 17.13 -4.47
CA ASP A 17 -14.55 15.84 -4.83
C ASP A 17 -13.77 14.68 -4.20
N ASP A 18 -12.44 14.79 -4.15
CA ASP A 18 -11.60 13.82 -3.44
C ASP A 18 -11.88 13.82 -1.94
N LEU A 19 -11.96 15.00 -1.32
CA LEU A 19 -12.24 15.11 0.11
C LEU A 19 -13.66 14.66 0.48
N GLN A 20 -14.63 14.79 -0.41
CA GLN A 20 -15.98 14.28 -0.19
C GLN A 20 -16.01 12.77 0.01
N THR A 21 -15.01 12.03 -0.50
CA THR A 21 -14.90 10.59 -0.24
C THR A 21 -14.66 10.24 1.24
N LEU A 22 -14.13 11.18 2.03
CA LEU A 22 -13.93 11.02 3.47
C LEU A 22 -15.23 11.18 4.29
N TYR A 23 -16.31 11.64 3.67
CA TYR A 23 -17.55 11.94 4.38
C TYR A 23 -18.60 10.83 4.22
N GLY A 24 -19.21 10.43 5.33
CA GLY A 24 -20.30 9.45 5.32
C GLY A 24 -19.87 8.07 4.80
N PRO A 25 -20.77 7.31 4.16
CA PRO A 25 -20.51 5.95 3.68
C PRO A 25 -19.85 5.93 2.28
N ASN A 26 -19.04 6.95 1.96
CA ASN A 26 -18.37 7.03 0.67
C ASN A 26 -17.12 6.15 0.63
N TRP A 27 -16.77 5.67 -0.57
CA TRP A 27 -15.54 4.91 -0.77
C TRP A 27 -14.37 5.86 -0.97
N LEU A 28 -13.32 5.69 -0.16
CA LEU A 28 -12.08 6.45 -0.35
C LEU A 28 -11.51 6.18 -1.74
N ASN A 29 -11.11 7.26 -2.41
CA ASN A 29 -10.44 7.16 -3.69
C ASN A 29 -8.91 7.05 -3.52
N ASP A 30 -8.25 6.81 -4.64
CA ASP A 30 -6.79 6.69 -4.71
C ASP A 30 -6.06 7.99 -4.38
N GLN A 31 -6.64 9.17 -4.63
CA GLN A 31 -5.99 10.45 -4.33
C GLN A 31 -5.83 10.64 -2.82
N VAL A 32 -6.90 10.38 -2.05
CA VAL A 32 -6.86 10.43 -0.58
C VAL A 32 -5.90 9.40 -0.03
N MET A 33 -6.01 8.14 -0.47
CA MET A 33 -5.14 7.03 -0.04
C MET A 33 -3.65 7.35 -0.26
N ASN A 34 -3.30 7.81 -1.47
CA ASN A 34 -1.92 8.08 -1.83
C ASN A 34 -1.36 9.33 -1.16
N MET A 35 -2.15 10.40 -1.03
CA MET A 35 -1.72 11.60 -0.29
C MET A 35 -1.45 11.25 1.17
N TYR A 36 -2.32 10.48 1.82
CA TYR A 36 -2.10 10.03 3.19
C TYR A 36 -0.84 9.18 3.32
N GLY A 37 -0.57 8.28 2.37
CA GLY A 37 0.68 7.54 2.30
C GLY A 37 1.93 8.43 2.25
N ASP A 38 1.90 9.51 1.46
CA ASP A 38 2.99 10.49 1.41
C ASP A 38 3.13 11.24 2.76
N LEU A 39 2.02 11.57 3.47
CA LEU A 39 2.06 12.17 4.82
C LEU A 39 2.69 11.23 5.86
N VAL A 40 2.36 9.93 5.82
CA VAL A 40 2.98 8.91 6.69
C VAL A 40 4.49 8.83 6.44
N MET A 41 4.89 8.82 5.16
CA MET A 41 6.31 8.80 4.80
C MET A 41 7.04 10.08 5.23
N ASP A 42 6.39 11.24 5.29
CA ASP A 42 7.03 12.46 5.80
C ASP A 42 7.17 12.48 7.32
N THR A 43 6.27 11.78 8.03
CA THR A 43 6.31 11.69 9.49
C THR A 43 7.43 10.76 9.98
N VAL A 44 7.66 9.64 9.27
CA VAL A 44 8.65 8.62 9.64
C VAL A 44 9.45 8.10 8.42
N PRO A 45 10.16 8.98 7.69
CA PRO A 45 10.75 8.67 6.39
C PRO A 45 11.77 7.55 6.43
N GLU A 46 12.54 7.44 7.51
CA GLU A 46 13.56 6.40 7.64
C GLU A 46 12.99 5.01 7.93
N LYS A 47 11.78 4.93 8.51
CA LYS A 47 11.20 3.67 9.00
C LYS A 47 10.18 3.07 8.05
N VAL A 48 9.41 3.90 7.35
CA VAL A 48 8.26 3.44 6.55
C VAL A 48 8.45 3.80 5.09
N HIS A 49 8.13 2.86 4.20
CA HIS A 49 7.86 3.18 2.81
C HIS A 49 6.42 2.76 2.46
N PHE A 50 5.64 3.76 2.06
CA PHE A 50 4.26 3.57 1.62
C PHE A 50 4.22 3.56 0.10
N PHE A 51 3.79 2.45 -0.48
CA PHE A 51 3.65 2.32 -1.92
C PHE A 51 2.39 3.02 -2.41
N ASN A 52 2.47 3.59 -3.61
CA ASN A 52 1.28 4.10 -4.28
C ASN A 52 0.30 2.95 -4.60
N SER A 53 -1.00 3.19 -4.46
CA SER A 53 -2.09 2.21 -4.63
C SER A 53 -2.11 1.50 -5.97
N PHE A 54 -1.55 2.10 -7.04
CA PHE A 54 -1.44 1.48 -8.36
C PHE A 54 -0.33 0.42 -8.45
N PHE A 55 0.56 0.33 -7.45
CA PHE A 55 1.71 -0.56 -7.46
C PHE A 55 1.30 -2.02 -7.65
N TYR A 56 0.38 -2.50 -6.81
CA TYR A 56 0.05 -3.91 -6.78
C TYR A 56 -0.67 -4.37 -8.05
N ASP A 57 -1.59 -3.55 -8.58
CA ASP A 57 -2.25 -3.88 -9.84
C ASP A 57 -1.24 -3.94 -11.01
N LYS A 58 -0.28 -3.00 -11.04
CA LYS A 58 0.80 -3.02 -12.03
C LYS A 58 1.70 -4.25 -11.88
N LEU A 59 2.07 -4.61 -10.66
CA LEU A 59 2.86 -5.81 -10.37
C LEU A 59 2.12 -7.08 -10.80
N ARG A 60 0.83 -7.19 -10.51
CA ARG A 60 0.00 -8.34 -10.87
C ARG A 60 -0.14 -8.51 -12.38
N THR A 61 -0.29 -7.40 -13.12
CA THR A 61 -0.58 -7.43 -14.56
C THR A 61 0.67 -7.44 -15.44
N LYS A 62 1.78 -6.84 -14.98
CA LYS A 62 3.02 -6.69 -15.77
C LYS A 62 4.25 -7.34 -15.12
N GLY A 63 4.10 -7.97 -13.96
CA GLY A 63 5.21 -8.56 -13.23
C GLY A 63 6.22 -7.54 -12.73
N TYR A 64 7.39 -8.02 -12.32
CA TYR A 64 8.48 -7.19 -11.81
C TYR A 64 8.91 -6.12 -12.81
N GLU A 65 8.99 -6.44 -14.10
CA GLU A 65 9.39 -5.51 -15.15
C GLU A 65 8.53 -4.24 -15.21
N GLY A 66 7.22 -4.37 -14.92
CA GLY A 66 6.30 -3.23 -14.87
C GLY A 66 6.51 -2.29 -13.68
N VAL A 67 7.16 -2.78 -12.61
CA VAL A 67 7.36 -2.03 -11.36
C VAL A 67 8.81 -1.82 -10.97
N LYS A 68 9.79 -2.34 -11.73
CA LYS A 68 11.22 -2.29 -11.40
C LYS A 68 11.77 -0.89 -11.13
N ARG A 69 11.14 0.16 -11.65
CA ARG A 69 11.56 1.57 -11.47
C ARG A 69 10.89 2.28 -10.29
N TRP A 70 9.92 1.66 -9.62
CA TRP A 70 9.12 2.33 -8.60
C TRP A 70 9.93 2.67 -7.35
N THR A 71 10.90 1.80 -7.03
CA THR A 71 11.86 1.94 -5.93
C THR A 71 13.23 2.39 -6.43
N LYS A 72 13.32 3.06 -7.59
CA LYS A 72 14.62 3.45 -8.17
C LYS A 72 15.48 4.30 -7.22
N ASN A 73 14.85 5.20 -6.46
CA ASN A 73 15.50 6.19 -5.61
C ASN A 73 15.43 5.84 -4.11
N VAL A 74 15.03 4.62 -3.77
CA VAL A 74 14.91 4.17 -2.37
C VAL A 74 15.41 2.73 -2.26
N ASP A 75 16.14 2.42 -1.19
CA ASP A 75 16.37 1.04 -0.79
C ASP A 75 15.32 0.65 0.25
N ILE A 76 14.31 -0.10 -0.19
CA ILE A 76 13.20 -0.55 0.66
C ILE A 76 13.65 -1.54 1.74
N PHE A 77 14.80 -2.21 1.57
CA PHE A 77 15.30 -3.16 2.55
C PHE A 77 15.93 -2.49 3.78
N ASN A 78 16.14 -1.17 3.73
CA ASN A 78 16.57 -0.38 4.89
C ASN A 78 15.40 0.11 5.75
N LYS A 79 14.15 -0.12 5.32
CA LYS A 79 12.94 0.27 6.06
C LYS A 79 12.57 -0.77 7.10
N GLU A 80 11.83 -0.35 8.13
CA GLU A 80 11.24 -1.25 9.10
C GLU A 80 9.94 -1.86 8.55
N LEU A 81 9.10 -1.01 7.93
CA LEU A 81 7.81 -1.38 7.38
C LEU A 81 7.66 -0.96 5.91
N LEU A 82 7.09 -1.85 5.10
CA LEU A 82 6.53 -1.49 3.80
C LEU A 82 5.02 -1.62 3.88
N LEU A 83 4.32 -0.55 3.51
CA LEU A 83 2.86 -0.49 3.48
C LEU A 83 2.42 -0.44 2.02
N ILE A 84 1.61 -1.41 1.60
CA ILE A 84 1.21 -1.57 0.20
C ILE A 84 -0.32 -1.65 0.16
N PRO A 85 -1.01 -0.54 -0.15
CA PRO A 85 -2.45 -0.56 -0.39
C PRO A 85 -2.77 -1.47 -1.56
N ILE A 86 -3.81 -2.28 -1.39
CA ILE A 86 -4.31 -3.21 -2.38
C ILE A 86 -5.73 -2.76 -2.73
N HIS A 87 -5.88 -2.17 -3.92
CA HIS A 87 -7.18 -1.86 -4.49
C HIS A 87 -7.54 -2.93 -5.51
N LEU A 88 -8.52 -3.77 -5.20
CA LEU A 88 -9.03 -4.77 -6.14
C LEU A 88 -10.54 -4.62 -6.24
N GLU A 89 -11.02 -4.42 -7.47
CA GLU A 89 -12.43 -4.16 -7.76
C GLU A 89 -12.95 -2.96 -6.97
N VAL A 90 -13.71 -3.21 -5.90
CA VAL A 90 -14.37 -2.21 -5.07
C VAL A 90 -13.94 -2.27 -3.60
N HIS A 91 -12.77 -2.87 -3.33
CA HIS A 91 -12.31 -3.15 -1.97
C HIS A 91 -10.86 -2.73 -1.74
N TRP A 92 -10.63 -2.07 -0.61
CA TRP A 92 -9.32 -1.72 -0.10
C TRP A 92 -8.87 -2.72 0.97
N SER A 93 -7.65 -3.22 0.81
CA SER A 93 -6.93 -3.98 1.84
C SER A 93 -5.48 -3.54 1.90
N LEU A 94 -4.72 -4.06 2.85
CA LEU A 94 -3.33 -3.67 3.07
C LEU A 94 -2.40 -4.87 3.17
N ILE A 95 -1.28 -4.81 2.48
CA ILE A 95 -0.12 -5.63 2.82
C ILE A 95 0.81 -4.80 3.70
N CYS A 96 1.18 -5.36 4.85
CA CYS A 96 2.21 -4.85 5.73
C CYS A 96 3.41 -5.81 5.73
N VAL A 97 4.57 -5.33 5.30
CA VAL A 97 5.83 -6.08 5.31
C VAL A 97 6.71 -5.61 6.46
N GLU A 98 6.95 -6.47 7.45
CA GLU A 98 7.98 -6.26 8.47
C GLU A 98 9.32 -6.77 7.92
N VAL A 99 10.13 -5.86 7.39
CA VAL A 99 11.31 -6.16 6.57
C VAL A 99 12.31 -7.02 7.34
N LYS A 100 12.73 -6.56 8.53
CA LYS A 100 13.71 -7.28 9.37
C LYS A 100 13.23 -8.67 9.81
N LYS A 101 11.92 -8.84 9.98
CA LYS A 101 11.31 -10.13 10.36
C LYS A 101 10.93 -11.00 9.16
N LYS A 102 11.17 -10.51 7.94
CA LYS A 102 10.78 -11.14 6.67
C LYS A 102 9.33 -11.62 6.67
N LYS A 103 8.41 -10.83 7.24
CA LYS A 103 7.00 -11.21 7.41
C LYS A 103 6.10 -10.34 6.53
N ILE A 104 5.27 -10.97 5.73
CA ILE A 104 4.29 -10.32 4.84
C ILE A 104 2.90 -10.61 5.40
N THR A 105 2.25 -9.60 5.95
CA THR A 105 0.91 -9.71 6.57
C THR A 105 -0.14 -9.13 5.64
N TYR A 106 -1.16 -9.90 5.31
CA TYR A 106 -2.37 -9.41 4.65
C TYR A 106 -3.40 -9.00 5.72
N LEU A 107 -3.82 -7.73 5.66
CA LEU A 107 -4.76 -7.07 6.55
C LEU A 107 -6.00 -6.69 5.73
N ASP A 108 -7.16 -7.17 6.17
CA ASP A 108 -8.42 -6.98 5.47
C ASP A 108 -9.58 -6.95 6.47
N SER A 109 -10.22 -5.79 6.59
CA SER A 109 -11.33 -5.54 7.51
C SER A 109 -12.61 -6.30 7.15
N GLN A 110 -12.76 -6.78 5.91
CA GLN A 110 -13.82 -7.71 5.50
C GLN A 110 -13.42 -9.18 5.69
N ARG A 111 -12.16 -9.45 6.07
CA ARG A 111 -11.58 -10.78 6.29
C ARG A 111 -11.61 -11.66 5.04
N THR A 112 -11.47 -11.05 3.86
CA THR A 112 -11.30 -11.81 2.62
C THR A 112 -9.93 -12.51 2.61
N LEU A 113 -9.81 -13.57 1.79
CA LEU A 113 -8.60 -14.37 1.69
C LEU A 113 -7.99 -14.27 0.29
N ASN A 114 -7.09 -13.30 0.09
CA ASN A 114 -6.31 -13.24 -1.15
C ASN A 114 -4.96 -13.99 -1.03
N ARG A 115 -4.99 -15.32 -1.18
CA ARG A 115 -3.79 -16.19 -1.10
C ARG A 115 -2.70 -15.90 -2.15
N ARG A 116 -3.04 -15.18 -3.22
CA ARG A 116 -2.09 -14.80 -4.27
C ARG A 116 -1.30 -13.56 -3.89
N CYS A 117 -1.91 -12.63 -3.15
CA CYS A 117 -1.30 -11.33 -2.84
C CYS A 117 0.05 -11.45 -2.09
N PRO A 118 0.16 -12.15 -0.94
CA PRO A 118 1.46 -12.34 -0.28
C PRO A 118 2.50 -13.04 -1.16
N LYS A 119 2.08 -13.96 -2.04
CA LYS A 119 2.98 -14.65 -2.97
C LYS A 119 3.55 -13.71 -4.04
N HIS A 120 2.73 -12.81 -4.57
CA HIS A 120 3.19 -11.79 -5.52
C HIS A 120 4.18 -10.83 -4.86
N ILE A 121 3.88 -10.37 -3.63
CA ILE A 121 4.79 -9.49 -2.88
C ILE A 121 6.11 -10.20 -2.55
N CYS A 122 6.07 -11.47 -2.15
CA CYS A 122 7.29 -12.27 -1.94
C CYS A 122 8.18 -12.33 -3.20
N ARG A 123 7.59 -12.62 -4.36
CA ARG A 123 8.32 -12.64 -5.65
C ARG A 123 8.88 -11.27 -6.02
N TYR A 124 8.14 -10.20 -5.74
CA TYR A 124 8.63 -8.84 -5.94
C TYR A 124 9.85 -8.56 -5.06
N LEU A 125 9.79 -8.88 -3.76
CA LEU A 125 10.89 -8.67 -2.82
C LEU A 125 12.13 -9.48 -3.22
N GLN A 126 11.96 -10.72 -3.68
CA GLN A 126 13.04 -11.53 -4.25
C GLN A 126 13.73 -10.84 -5.44
N ALA A 127 12.96 -10.41 -6.44
CA ALA A 127 13.50 -9.76 -7.63
C ALA A 127 14.12 -8.39 -7.32
N GLU A 128 13.53 -7.62 -6.40
CA GLU A 128 14.08 -6.34 -5.96
C GLU A 128 15.38 -6.52 -5.17
N ALA A 129 15.47 -7.58 -4.35
CA ALA A 129 16.69 -7.94 -3.62
C ALA A 129 17.83 -8.29 -4.59
N ASP A 130 17.55 -9.10 -5.61
CA ASP A 130 18.52 -9.43 -6.66
C ASP A 130 18.99 -8.16 -7.39
N LYS A 131 18.07 -7.26 -7.75
CA LYS A 131 18.41 -5.99 -8.42
C LYS A 131 19.24 -5.04 -7.56
N LYS A 132 18.94 -4.95 -6.26
CA LYS A 132 19.61 -4.05 -5.32
C LYS A 132 20.87 -4.65 -4.71
N ASN A 133 21.25 -5.86 -5.12
CA ASN A 133 22.36 -6.63 -4.54
C ASN A 133 22.22 -6.82 -3.02
N ARG A 134 21.03 -7.22 -2.58
CA ARG A 134 20.65 -7.49 -1.18
C ARG A 134 20.36 -8.98 -0.96
N PRO A 135 21.36 -9.87 -1.09
CA PRO A 135 21.14 -11.32 -1.01
C PRO A 135 20.56 -11.77 0.34
N ASP A 136 20.79 -10.99 1.40
CA ASP A 136 20.21 -11.16 2.73
C ASP A 136 18.68 -11.11 2.73
N PHE A 137 18.05 -10.48 1.73
CA PHE A 137 16.60 -10.36 1.57
C PHE A 137 16.02 -11.20 0.44
N ARG A 138 16.81 -12.07 -0.19
CA ARG A 138 16.32 -12.96 -1.23
C ARG A 138 15.31 -13.98 -0.70
N ASP A 139 15.66 -14.66 0.40
CA ASP A 139 14.88 -15.79 0.92
C ASP A 139 14.39 -15.58 2.36
N GLY A 140 13.48 -16.45 2.82
CA GLY A 140 12.97 -16.47 4.20
C GLY A 140 11.69 -15.66 4.43
N TRP A 141 11.05 -15.16 3.37
CA TRP A 141 9.78 -14.44 3.47
C TRP A 141 8.61 -15.35 3.84
N ARG A 142 7.88 -15.00 4.91
CA ARG A 142 6.69 -15.71 5.37
C ARG A 142 5.43 -14.87 5.18
N GLY A 143 4.48 -15.40 4.40
CA GLY A 143 3.14 -14.82 4.25
C GLY A 143 2.20 -15.26 5.38
N VAL A 144 1.47 -14.31 5.98
CA VAL A 144 0.47 -14.55 7.03
C VAL A 144 -0.81 -13.75 6.77
N PHE A 145 -1.94 -14.26 7.25
CA PHE A 145 -3.22 -13.56 7.25
C PHE A 145 -3.57 -13.21 8.69
N GLN A 146 -3.77 -11.93 8.97
CA GLN A 146 -4.15 -11.50 10.31
C GLN A 146 -5.67 -11.41 10.40
N MET A 147 -6.29 -12.39 11.06
CA MET A 147 -7.75 -12.46 11.21
C MET A 147 -8.27 -11.77 12.48
N ASN A 148 -7.41 -11.61 13.47
CA ASN A 148 -7.72 -10.93 14.72
C ASN A 148 -7.42 -9.43 14.58
N ILE A 149 -8.15 -8.77 13.69
CA ILE A 149 -8.19 -7.31 13.55
C ILE A 149 -9.63 -6.81 13.63
N ALA A 150 -9.78 -5.50 13.83
CA ALA A 150 -11.05 -4.82 13.76
C ALA A 150 -11.72 -5.12 12.41
N ARG A 151 -13.02 -5.46 12.47
CA ARG A 151 -13.82 -5.83 11.30
C ARG A 151 -14.74 -4.67 10.95
N GLN A 152 -14.87 -4.37 9.66
CA GLN A 152 -15.87 -3.41 9.22
C GLN A 152 -17.27 -4.02 9.24
N ASN A 153 -18.29 -3.17 9.43
CA ASN A 153 -19.69 -3.57 9.51
C ASN A 153 -20.53 -3.02 8.33
N ASN A 154 -19.88 -2.47 7.31
CA ASN A 154 -20.46 -1.98 6.06
C ASN A 154 -19.51 -2.31 4.90
N ASP A 155 -19.84 -1.88 3.68
CA ASP A 155 -19.03 -2.15 2.48
C ASP A 155 -18.12 -0.97 2.09
N SER A 156 -18.22 0.19 2.77
CA SER A 156 -17.54 1.43 2.38
C SER A 156 -16.24 1.72 3.12
N ASP A 157 -16.14 1.29 4.38
CA ASP A 157 -15.09 1.78 5.28
C ASP A 157 -13.74 1.11 5.06
N CYS A 158 -13.63 0.15 4.14
CA CYS A 158 -12.40 -0.59 3.87
C CYS A 158 -11.19 0.34 3.67
N GLY A 159 -11.37 1.46 2.97
CA GLY A 159 -10.33 2.48 2.81
C GLY A 159 -9.93 3.13 4.13
N ALA A 160 -10.87 3.48 5.00
CA ALA A 160 -10.59 4.08 6.30
C ALA A 160 -9.84 3.11 7.23
N PHE A 161 -10.21 1.82 7.21
CA PHE A 161 -9.50 0.76 7.95
C PHE A 161 -8.06 0.56 7.48
N VAL A 162 -7.75 0.85 6.21
CA VAL A 162 -6.36 0.83 5.70
C VAL A 162 -5.53 2.01 6.23
N LEU A 163 -6.17 3.15 6.51
CA LEU A 163 -5.48 4.37 6.95
C LEU A 163 -5.31 4.49 8.48
N GLN A 164 -6.02 3.67 9.27
CA GLN A 164 -5.99 3.63 10.74
C GLN A 164 -4.77 2.87 11.28
#